data_AF-A0A3C0ITC4-F1
#
_entry.id   AF-A0A3C0ITC4-F1
#
_cell.length_a   1.000
_cell.length_b   1.000
_cell.length_c   1.000
_cell.angle_alpha   90.00
_cell.angle_beta   90.00
_cell.angle_gamma   90.00
#
_symmetry.space_group_name_H-M   'P 1'
#
loop_
_entity.id
_entity.type
_entity.pdbx_description
1 polymer ?
#
loop_
_entity_poly.entity_id
_entity_poly.type
_entity_poly.pdbx_seq_one_letter_code
_entity_poly.pdbx_strand_id
1 'polypeptide(L)' 'VLTQSTKIIDKSGSEPIEMKGRVPARSVVIPGTYQKEFPAGSYGVNCALIIGKRKASTDLKTSLN' A
#
# COMPACT_ATOMS: atom_id res chain seq x y z
N VAL A 1 -12.55 3.90 -2.75
CA VAL A 1 -12.80 4.84 -1.62
C VAL A 1 -11.73 4.60 -0.56
N LEU A 2 -10.79 5.54 -0.37
CA LEU A 2 -9.79 5.47 0.71
C LEU A 2 -10.42 6.05 1.97
N THR A 3 -10.89 5.18 2.87
CA THR A 3 -11.41 5.60 4.17
C THR A 3 -10.24 5.89 5.12
N GLN A 4 -10.43 6.83 6.05
CA GLN A 4 -9.41 7.31 7.00
C GLN A 4 -8.75 6.17 7.84
N SER A 5 -9.42 5.02 7.92
CA SER A 5 -8.99 3.81 8.63
C SER A 5 -8.06 2.89 7.84
N THR A 6 -7.78 3.19 6.56
CA THR A 6 -6.93 2.34 5.72
C THR A 6 -5.48 2.46 6.19
N LYS A 7 -4.91 1.38 6.73
CA LYS A 7 -3.46 1.30 6.98
C LYS A 7 -2.74 1.29 5.64
N ILE A 8 -1.84 2.24 5.45
CA ILE A 8 -0.99 2.34 4.27
C ILE A 8 0.42 1.95 4.70
N ILE A 9 0.98 0.90 4.10
CA ILE A 9 2.32 0.40 4.42
C ILE A 9 3.20 0.64 3.20
N ASP A 10 4.24 1.44 3.34
CA ASP A 10 5.21 1.67 2.28
C ASP A 10 6.30 0.61 2.29
N LYS A 11 6.26 -0.27 1.30
CA LYS A 11 7.24 -1.33 1.01
C LYS A 11 8.22 -0.92 -0.11
N SER A 12 8.26 0.37 -0.50
CA SER A 12 9.17 0.86 -1.54
C SER A 12 10.65 0.82 -1.16
N GLY A 13 10.98 0.78 0.14
CA GLY A 13 12.35 0.85 0.65
C GLY A 13 12.75 -0.40 1.44
N SER A 14 13.94 -0.36 2.03
CA SER A 14 14.46 -1.41 2.91
C SER A 14 13.68 -1.52 4.22
N GLU A 15 12.98 -0.47 4.64
CA GLU A 15 12.19 -0.44 5.87
C GLU A 15 10.71 -0.15 5.57
N PRO A 16 9.78 -0.95 6.10
CA PRO A 16 8.35 -0.73 5.92
C PRO A 16 7.90 0.49 6.73
N ILE A 17 7.44 1.54 6.05
CA ILE A 17 6.92 2.74 6.72
C ILE A 17 5.40 2.62 6.86
N GLU A 18 4.90 2.56 8.09
CA GLU A 18 3.46 2.58 8.37
C GLU A 18 2.93 4.02 8.41
N MET A 19 1.96 4.31 7.57
CA MET A 19 1.26 5.59 7.51
C MET A 19 -0.27 5.37 7.52
N LYS A 20 -1.01 6.36 8.03
CA LYS A 20 -2.47 6.30 8.15
C LYS A 20 -3.10 7.55 7.55
N GLY A 21 -4.20 7.39 6.84
CA GLY A 21 -5.07 8.50 6.41
C GLY A 21 -4.55 9.38 5.26
N ARG A 22 -3.29 9.27 4.83
CA ARG A 22 -2.77 10.05 3.69
C ARG A 22 -1.77 9.26 2.86
N VAL A 23 -2.09 9.07 1.58
CA VAL A 23 -1.15 8.52 0.58
C VAL A 23 -0.28 9.66 0.05
N PRO A 24 1.05 9.51 -0.03
CA PRO A 24 1.92 10.51 -0.65
C PRO A 24 1.57 10.70 -2.14
N ALA A 25 1.72 11.92 -2.65
CA ALA A 25 1.51 12.19 -4.07
C ALA A 25 2.48 11.37 -4.93
N ARG A 26 2.00 10.85 -6.07
CA ARG A 26 2.75 10.00 -7.01
C ARG A 26 3.14 8.61 -6.49
N SER A 27 2.55 8.12 -5.40
CA SER A 27 2.76 6.73 -4.95
C SER A 27 1.91 5.74 -5.74
N VAL A 28 2.48 4.57 -6.06
CA VAL A 28 1.75 3.42 -6.61
C VAL A 28 1.25 2.58 -5.45
N VAL A 29 -0.08 2.52 -5.30
CA VAL A 29 -0.75 1.80 -4.21
C VAL A 29 -1.43 0.56 -4.78
N ILE A 30 -1.23 -0.57 -4.11
CA ILE A 30 -1.92 -1.84 -4.39
C ILE A 30 -2.77 -2.21 -3.15
N PRO A 31 -4.01 -2.66 -3.33
CA PRO A 31 -4.77 -3.26 -2.25
C PRO A 31 -4.10 -4.59 -1.86
N GLY A 32 -3.72 -4.73 -0.59
CA GLY A 32 -3.17 -5.95 -0.04
C GLY A 32 -3.85 -6.32 1.27
N THR A 33 -3.47 -7.46 1.81
CA THR A 33 -3.83 -7.85 3.16
C THR A 33 -2.54 -8.16 3.92
N TYR A 34 -2.50 -7.82 5.20
CA TYR A 34 -1.45 -8.29 6.09
C TYR A 34 -2.08 -9.21 7.12
N GLN A 35 -1.39 -10.31 7.43
CA GLN A 35 -1.79 -11.18 8.52
C GLN A 35 -1.46 -10.47 9.82
N LYS A 36 -2.49 -10.22 10.62
CA LYS A 36 -2.34 -9.75 11.98
C LYS A 36 -2.81 -10.86 12.91
N GLU A 37 -1.95 -11.23 13.85
CA GLU A 37 -2.33 -12.13 14.93
C GLU A 37 -3.21 -11.37 15.92
N PHE A 38 -4.36 -11.96 16.20
CA PHE A 38 -5.26 -11.54 17.25
C PHE A 38 -5.37 -12.69 18.26
N PRO A 39 -5.85 -12.42 19.49
CA PRO A 39 -6.08 -13.47 20.49
C PRO A 39 -7.00 -14.61 20.01
N ALA A 40 -7.79 -14.36 18.96
CA ALA A 40 -8.70 -15.31 18.32
C ALA A 40 -8.12 -16.00 17.05
N GLY A 41 -6.85 -15.78 16.71
CA GLY A 41 -6.18 -16.34 15.53
C GLY A 41 -5.63 -15.29 14.56
N SER A 42 -5.10 -15.74 13.43
CA SER A 42 -4.50 -14.88 12.39
C SER A 42 -5.56 -14.43 11.38
N TYR A 43 -5.81 -13.12 11.30
CA TYR A 43 -6.77 -12.54 10.37
C TYR A 43 -6.09 -11.68 9.31
N GLY A 44 -6.54 -11.80 8.07
CA GLY A 44 -6.11 -10.96 6.96
C GLY A 44 -6.79 -9.59 7.03
N VAL A 45 -6.08 -8.59 7.53
CA VAL A 45 -6.60 -7.23 7.62
C VAL A 45 -6.29 -6.50 6.31
N ASN A 46 -7.31 -5.88 5.71
CA ASN A 46 -7.15 -5.06 4.52
C ASN A 46 -6.21 -3.88 4.78
N CYS A 47 -5.20 -3.73 3.93
CA CYS A 47 -4.25 -2.63 3.96
C CYS A 47 -3.93 -2.16 2.54
N ALA A 48 -3.56 -0.90 2.41
CA ALA A 48 -2.95 -0.38 1.20
C ALA A 48 -1.45 -0.60 1.28
N LEU A 49 -0.84 -1.21 0.27
CA LEU A 49 0.61 -1.38 0.15
C LEU A 49 1.13 -0.39 -0.89
N ILE A 50 2.08 0.47 -0.53
CA ILE A 50 2.84 1.27 -1.50
C ILE A 50 4.04 0.42 -1.93
N ILE A 51 4.11 0.08 -3.20
CA ILE A 51 5.19 -0.75 -3.77
C ILE A 51 6.28 0.09 -4.44
N GLY A 52 6.09 1.40 -4.49
CA GLY A 52 7.01 2.32 -5.14
C GLY A 52 6.38 3.67 -5.42
N LYS A 53 7.21 4.62 -5.82
CA LYS A 53 6.77 5.91 -6.36
C LYS A 53 6.78 5.83 -7.89
N ARG A 54 5.76 6.40 -8.54
CA ARG A 54 5.79 6.61 -9.99
C ARG A 54 7.00 7.46 -10.32
N LYS A 55 7.97 6.86 -11.00
CA LYS A 55 9.07 7.56 -11.66
C LYS A 55 8.57 7.97 -13.05
N ALA A 56 8.98 9.14 -13.55
CA ALA A 56 8.59 9.62 -14.88
C ALA A 56 8.88 8.61 -16.03
N SER A 57 9.76 7.62 -15.79
CA SER A 57 10.16 6.62 -16.78
C SER A 57 9.21 5.42 -16.91
N THR A 58 8.24 5.25 -15.99
CA THR A 58 7.27 4.12 -16.03
C THR A 58 5.94 4.50 -16.67
N ASP A 59 5.68 5.80 -16.88
CA ASP A 59 4.48 6.28 -17.58
C ASP A 59 4.49 5.91 -19.08
N LEU A 60 5.63 5.47 -19.62
CA LEU A 60 5.78 5.03 -21.03
C LEU A 60 5.36 3.57 -21.30
N LYS A 61 4.79 2.86 -20.32
CA LYS A 61 4.11 1.57 -20.56
C LYS A 61 2.61 1.74 -20.28
N THR A 62 1.98 2.62 -21.04
CA THR A 62 0.57 2.48 -21.39
C THR A 62 0.40 1.14 -22.08
N SER A 63 -0.13 0.15 -21.35
CA SER A 63 -1.03 -0.91 -21.80
C SER A 63 -0.97 -2.03 -20.78
N LEU A 64 -1.99 -2.15 -19.94
CA LEU A 64 -2.48 -3.47 -19.53
C LEU A 64 -3.98 -3.32 -19.25
N ASN A 65 -4.76 -3.96 -20.11
CA ASN A 65 -6.22 -4.11 -20.10
C ASN A 65 -6.73 -4.65 -18.75
#